data_AF-A0A2G6C673-F1
#
_entry.id   AF-A0A2G6C673-F1
#
_cell.length_a   1.000
_cell.length_b   1.000
_cell.length_c   1.000
_cell.angle_alpha   90.00
_cell.angle_beta   90.00
_cell.angle_gamma   90.00
#
_symmetry.space_group_name_H-M   'P 1'
#
loop_
_entity.id
_entity.type
_entity.pdbx_description
1 polymer ?
#
loop_
_entity_poly.entity_id
_entity_poly.type
_entity_poly.pdbx_seq_one_letter_code
_entity_poly.pdbx_strand_id
1 'polypeptide(L)'
;MDTNGLEKQLDNVFGKQAPKMPEGAKKAFVEWMPILALVGAVLSVLAIWSTWAAATATNSLVKYANEISRVFGDGTTVSATRFTVWVWMALAFLVVNLVLCVMAYAPLKARSKKGWNLVFYGSLINLLYSIVTLFIEGNGIGYFITGLLVTAVGFWILFQIRPAYVKATAVKASDNKAKSDEKADKEAK
;
A
#
# COMPACT_ATOMS: atom_id res chain seq x y z
N MET A 1 9.87 7.21 -15.18
CA MET A 1 10.38 7.89 -13.98
C MET A 1 11.41 7.00 -13.33
N ASP A 2 12.67 7.43 -13.27
CA ASP A 2 13.76 6.67 -12.64
C ASP A 2 13.58 6.63 -11.12
N THR A 3 12.83 5.64 -10.63
CA THR A 3 12.62 5.38 -9.20
C THR A 3 13.94 5.07 -8.47
N ASN A 4 15.00 4.76 -9.23
CA ASN A 4 16.37 4.58 -8.74
C ASN A 4 16.91 5.80 -7.97
N GLY A 5 16.50 7.03 -8.30
CA GLY A 5 16.96 8.23 -7.59
C GLY A 5 16.36 8.33 -6.18
N LEU A 6 15.04 8.21 -6.10
CA LEU A 6 14.29 8.31 -4.84
C LEU A 6 14.54 7.10 -3.94
N GLU A 7 14.65 5.89 -4.51
CA GLU A 7 15.09 4.68 -3.80
C GLU A 7 16.46 4.88 -3.13
N LYS A 8 17.43 5.50 -3.82
CA LYS A 8 18.77 5.77 -3.25
C LYS A 8 18.74 6.80 -2.13
N GLN A 9 17.95 7.86 -2.27
CA GLN A 9 17.82 8.88 -1.22
C GLN A 9 17.22 8.26 0.05
N LEU A 10 16.13 7.49 -0.10
CA LEU A 10 15.51 6.82 1.03
C LEU A 10 16.40 5.72 1.62
N ASP A 11 17.18 5.00 0.81
CA ASP A 11 18.17 4.02 1.31
C ASP A 11 19.27 4.69 2.14
N ASN A 12 19.72 5.89 1.75
CA ASN A 12 20.68 6.64 2.55
C ASN A 12 20.12 7.02 3.93
N VAL A 13 18.86 7.43 4.01
CA VAL A 13 18.22 7.80 5.27
C VAL A 13 17.83 6.56 6.08
N PHE A 14 17.01 5.69 5.52
CA PHE A 14 16.38 4.58 6.25
C PHE A 14 17.20 3.29 6.27
N GLY A 15 18.05 3.07 5.27
CA GLY A 15 18.93 1.90 5.20
C GLY A 15 20.26 2.11 5.93
N LYS A 16 20.88 3.28 5.77
CA LYS A 16 22.24 3.55 6.27
C LYS A 16 22.29 4.35 7.57
N GLN A 17 21.50 5.41 7.69
CA GLN A 17 21.55 6.31 8.86
C GLN A 17 20.64 5.86 10.00
N ALA A 18 19.49 5.27 9.68
CA ALA A 18 18.55 4.81 10.69
C ALA A 18 19.10 3.59 11.48
N PRO A 19 18.63 3.37 12.73
CA PRO A 19 19.07 2.27 13.57
C PRO A 19 19.00 0.92 12.84
N LYS A 20 20.08 0.15 12.88
CA LYS A 20 20.12 -1.17 12.22
C LYS A 20 19.27 -2.16 13.00
N MET A 21 18.41 -2.86 12.27
CA MET A 21 17.60 -3.93 12.83
C MET A 21 18.44 -5.18 13.12
N PRO A 22 18.23 -5.89 14.23
CA PRO A 22 18.91 -7.17 14.48
C PRO A 22 18.56 -8.21 13.42
N GLU A 23 19.49 -9.11 13.11
CA GLU A 23 19.35 -10.09 12.03
C GLU A 23 18.13 -11.02 12.21
N GLY A 24 17.78 -11.36 13.46
CA GLY A 24 16.57 -12.14 13.75
C GLY A 24 15.29 -11.43 13.30
N ALA A 25 15.17 -10.13 13.59
CA ALA A 25 14.01 -9.35 13.19
C ALA A 25 13.96 -9.17 11.65
N LYS A 26 15.10 -8.93 10.99
CA LYS A 26 15.15 -8.87 9.52
C LYS A 26 14.63 -10.16 8.88
N LYS A 27 15.07 -11.32 9.38
CA LYS A 27 14.59 -12.63 8.90
C LYS A 27 13.09 -12.79 9.11
N ALA A 28 12.59 -12.46 10.30
CA ALA A 28 11.16 -12.52 10.61
C ALA A 28 10.35 -11.64 9.64
N PHE A 29 10.76 -10.39 9.39
CA PHE A 29 10.07 -9.53 8.43
C PHE A 29 10.12 -10.07 7.00
N VAL A 30 11.28 -10.54 6.52
CA VAL A 30 11.39 -11.13 5.16
C VAL A 30 10.46 -12.34 5.00
N GLU A 31 10.30 -13.14 6.05
CA GLU A 31 9.44 -14.31 6.06
C GLU A 31 7.95 -13.94 6.16
N TRP A 32 7.61 -12.93 6.95
CA TRP A 32 6.24 -12.49 7.18
C TRP A 32 5.73 -11.55 6.08
N MET A 33 6.61 -10.92 5.31
CA MET A 33 6.24 -9.95 4.27
C MET A 33 5.16 -10.42 3.29
N PRO A 34 5.19 -11.66 2.76
CA PRO A 34 4.11 -12.16 1.92
C PRO A 34 2.77 -12.22 2.67
N ILE A 35 2.79 -12.67 3.93
CA ILE A 35 1.59 -12.75 4.77
C ILE A 35 1.05 -11.35 5.06
N LEU A 36 1.94 -10.40 5.40
CA LEU A 36 1.58 -9.00 5.60
C LEU A 36 0.97 -8.37 4.34
N ALA A 37 1.44 -8.73 3.15
CA ALA A 37 0.82 -8.30 1.90
C ALA A 37 -0.61 -8.87 1.73
N LEU A 38 -0.84 -10.14 2.06
CA LEU A 38 -2.19 -10.72 2.06
C LEU A 38 -3.10 -10.08 3.10
N VAL A 39 -2.60 -9.85 4.32
CA VAL A 39 -3.35 -9.14 5.37
C VAL A 39 -3.71 -7.74 4.88
N GLY A 40 -2.77 -7.01 4.28
CA GLY A 40 -3.02 -5.70 3.68
C GLY A 40 -4.10 -5.74 2.58
N ALA A 41 -4.11 -6.79 1.75
CA ALA A 41 -5.16 -7.00 0.76
C ALA A 41 -6.54 -7.23 1.41
N VAL A 42 -6.63 -8.12 2.40
CA VAL A 42 -7.88 -8.40 3.12
C VAL A 42 -8.40 -7.15 3.82
N LEU A 43 -7.52 -6.41 4.52
CA LEU A 43 -7.86 -5.13 5.15
C LEU A 43 -8.34 -4.09 4.14
N SER A 44 -7.76 -4.06 2.94
CA SER A 44 -8.22 -3.17 1.86
C SER A 44 -9.63 -3.53 1.39
N VAL A 45 -9.95 -4.82 1.23
CA VAL A 45 -11.32 -5.26 0.89
C VAL A 45 -12.31 -4.86 1.99
N LEU A 46 -11.96 -5.09 3.25
CA LEU A 46 -12.80 -4.71 4.40
C LEU A 46 -13.00 -3.19 4.47
N ALA A 47 -11.95 -2.40 4.21
CA ALA A 47 -12.02 -0.95 4.18
C ALA A 47 -12.91 -0.45 3.02
N ILE A 48 -12.82 -1.05 1.83
CA ILE A 48 -13.68 -0.73 0.67
C ILE A 48 -15.14 -0.99 1.06
N TRP A 49 -15.43 -2.18 1.59
CA TRP A 49 -16.78 -2.56 2.00
C TRP A 49 -17.32 -1.61 3.07
N SER A 50 -16.53 -1.33 4.11
CA SER A 50 -16.93 -0.45 5.22
C SER A 50 -17.19 0.97 4.74
N THR A 51 -16.34 1.50 3.85
CA THR A 51 -16.51 2.83 3.26
C THR A 51 -17.78 2.90 2.41
N TRP A 52 -18.03 1.88 1.58
CA TRP A 52 -19.23 1.78 0.77
C TRP A 52 -20.51 1.66 1.61
N ALA A 53 -20.48 0.80 2.63
CA ALA A 53 -21.60 0.59 3.55
C ALA A 53 -21.91 1.87 4.35
N ALA A 54 -20.89 2.57 4.85
CA ALA A 54 -21.07 3.84 5.54
C ALA A 54 -21.67 4.92 4.63
N ALA A 55 -21.18 5.03 3.38
CA ALA A 55 -21.70 5.99 2.41
C ALA A 55 -23.16 5.71 2.05
N THR A 56 -23.52 4.44 1.83
CA THR A 56 -24.90 4.05 1.51
C THR A 56 -25.84 4.19 2.70
N ALA A 57 -25.44 3.78 3.91
CA ALA A 57 -26.22 3.96 5.14
C ALA A 57 -26.51 5.44 5.41
N THR A 58 -25.50 6.32 5.28
CA THR A 58 -25.68 7.76 5.47
C THR A 58 -26.64 8.35 4.43
N ASN A 59 -26.55 7.94 3.15
CA ASN A 59 -27.49 8.39 2.12
C ASN A 59 -28.93 7.96 2.43
N SER A 60 -29.13 6.73 2.91
CA SER A 60 -30.46 6.24 3.29
C SER A 60 -31.03 7.01 4.48
N LEU A 61 -30.21 7.29 5.49
CA LEU A 61 -30.62 8.10 6.65
C LEU A 61 -30.97 9.54 6.26
N VAL A 62 -30.18 10.17 5.39
CA VAL A 62 -30.48 11.53 4.90
C VAL A 62 -31.75 11.55 4.06
N LYS A 63 -31.99 10.54 3.21
CA LYS A 63 -33.24 10.41 2.45
C LYS A 63 -34.45 10.28 3.37
N TYR A 64 -34.36 9.42 4.38
CA TYR A 64 -35.42 9.24 5.38
C TYR A 64 -35.69 10.53 6.16
N ALA A 65 -34.64 11.21 6.63
CA ALA A 65 -34.76 12.48 7.33
C ALA A 65 -35.39 13.57 6.44
N ASN A 66 -35.00 13.64 5.17
CA ASN A 66 -35.60 14.56 4.20
C ASN A 66 -37.08 14.26 3.95
N GLU A 67 -37.47 12.99 3.91
CA GLU A 67 -38.87 12.58 3.75
C GLU A 67 -39.71 12.99 4.96
N ILE A 68 -39.20 12.81 6.18
CA ILE A 68 -39.85 13.31 7.40
C ILE A 68 -39.97 14.84 7.37
N SER A 69 -38.89 15.56 7.04
CA SER A 69 -38.91 17.04 6.96
C SER A 69 -39.94 17.56 5.95
N ARG A 70 -40.12 16.84 4.84
CA ARG A 70 -41.11 17.19 3.82
C ARG A 70 -42.55 17.03 4.31
N VAL A 71 -42.83 16.05 5.17
CA VAL A 71 -44.20 15.75 5.63
C VAL A 71 -44.55 16.47 6.93
N PHE A 72 -43.59 16.64 7.83
CA PHE A 72 -43.81 17.13 9.19
C PHE A 72 -42.98 18.38 9.56
N GLY A 73 -42.08 18.83 8.68
CA GLY A 73 -41.20 19.98 8.89
C GLY A 73 -41.56 21.18 8.01
N ASP A 74 -40.59 22.09 7.86
CA ASP A 74 -40.67 23.28 7.00
C ASP A 74 -40.38 22.99 5.51
N GLY A 75 -40.24 21.72 5.15
CA GLY A 75 -39.88 21.29 3.80
C GLY A 75 -38.41 21.50 3.44
N THR A 76 -37.56 21.90 4.39
CA THR A 76 -36.12 21.99 4.14
C THR A 76 -35.55 20.60 3.89
N THR A 77 -34.79 20.48 2.81
CA THR A 77 -34.11 19.23 2.44
C THR A 77 -32.62 19.48 2.36
N VAL A 78 -31.84 18.52 2.85
CA VAL A 78 -30.37 18.58 2.82
C VAL A 78 -29.89 17.61 1.76
N SER A 79 -28.84 17.97 1.01
CA SER A 79 -28.34 17.12 -0.07
C SER A 79 -27.93 15.73 0.45
N ALA A 80 -28.54 14.70 -0.14
CA ALA A 80 -28.29 13.29 0.20
C ALA A 80 -27.05 12.71 -0.50
N THR A 81 -26.23 13.53 -1.18
CA THR A 81 -25.10 13.03 -1.97
C THR A 81 -23.84 12.92 -1.11
N ARG A 82 -23.70 11.84 -0.33
CA ARG A 82 -22.44 11.54 0.39
C ARG A 82 -21.39 10.83 -0.46
N PHE A 83 -21.73 10.42 -1.68
CA PHE A 83 -20.75 10.01 -2.70
C PHE A 83 -20.04 11.25 -3.27
N THR A 84 -19.30 11.94 -2.41
CA THR A 84 -18.48 13.09 -2.80
C THR A 84 -17.26 12.60 -3.59
N VAL A 85 -16.60 13.53 -4.27
CA VAL A 85 -15.32 13.27 -4.96
C VAL A 85 -14.30 12.63 -4.00
N TRP A 86 -14.33 12.99 -2.71
CA TRP A 86 -13.46 12.41 -1.68
C TRP A 86 -13.71 10.93 -1.41
N VAL A 87 -14.97 10.49 -1.39
CA VAL A 87 -15.31 9.07 -1.21
C VAL A 87 -14.84 8.26 -2.42
N TRP A 88 -15.08 8.75 -3.64
CA TRP A 88 -14.60 8.08 -4.85
C TRP A 88 -13.08 8.00 -4.91
N MET A 89 -12.40 9.07 -4.51
CA MET A 89 -10.93 9.10 -4.43
C MET A 89 -10.40 8.11 -3.39
N ALA A 90 -11.00 8.05 -2.21
CA ALA A 90 -10.63 7.07 -1.18
C ALA A 90 -10.85 5.62 -1.65
N LEU A 91 -11.96 5.35 -2.33
CA LEU A 91 -12.23 4.03 -2.90
C LEU A 91 -11.21 3.66 -3.99
N ALA A 92 -10.91 4.58 -4.91
CA ALA A 92 -9.89 4.38 -5.94
C ALA A 92 -8.52 4.06 -5.31
N PHE A 93 -8.15 4.80 -4.27
CA PHE A 93 -6.92 4.56 -3.51
C PHE A 93 -6.89 3.16 -2.89
N LEU A 94 -7.97 2.74 -2.23
CA LEU A 94 -8.06 1.40 -1.63
C LEU A 94 -7.99 0.29 -2.67
N VAL A 95 -8.57 0.48 -3.85
CA VAL A 95 -8.48 -0.49 -4.97
C VAL A 95 -7.04 -0.58 -5.47
N VAL A 96 -6.36 0.54 -5.67
CA VAL A 96 -4.94 0.53 -6.06
C VAL A 96 -4.09 -0.19 -5.01
N ASN A 97 -4.32 0.09 -3.73
CA ASN A 97 -3.60 -0.56 -2.63
C ASN A 97 -3.86 -2.08 -2.61
N LEU A 98 -5.12 -2.50 -2.75
CA LEU A 98 -5.50 -3.90 -2.87
C LEU A 98 -4.76 -4.60 -4.00
N VAL A 99 -4.76 -4.01 -5.19
CA VAL A 99 -4.08 -4.57 -6.37
C VAL A 99 -2.58 -4.72 -6.12
N LEU A 100 -1.93 -3.70 -5.55
CA LEU A 100 -0.50 -3.75 -5.24
C LEU A 100 -0.18 -4.83 -4.21
N CYS A 101 -0.96 -4.95 -3.14
CA CYS A 101 -0.80 -5.99 -2.12
C CYS A 101 -0.94 -7.40 -2.70
N VAL A 102 -1.98 -7.64 -3.51
CA VAL A 102 -2.20 -8.94 -4.17
C VAL A 102 -1.07 -9.26 -5.14
N MET A 103 -0.67 -8.30 -5.97
CA MET A 103 0.43 -8.48 -6.92
C MET A 103 1.79 -8.66 -6.22
N ALA A 104 1.98 -8.10 -5.03
CA ALA A 104 3.21 -8.23 -4.27
C ALA A 104 3.37 -9.63 -3.66
N TYR A 105 2.29 -10.35 -3.36
CA TYR A 105 2.34 -11.64 -2.66
C TYR A 105 3.26 -12.68 -3.32
N ALA A 106 2.98 -13.04 -4.58
CA ALA A 106 3.77 -14.03 -5.32
C ALA A 106 5.26 -13.65 -5.44
N PRO A 107 5.64 -12.43 -5.87
CA PRO A 107 7.04 -12.04 -5.97
C PRO A 107 7.73 -11.82 -4.61
N LEU A 108 7.02 -11.48 -3.54
CA LEU A 108 7.55 -11.44 -2.17
C LEU A 108 7.86 -12.84 -1.65
N LYS A 109 6.95 -13.81 -1.87
CA LYS A 109 7.17 -15.22 -1.53
C LYS A 109 8.37 -15.78 -2.29
N ALA A 110 8.55 -15.36 -3.54
CA ALA A 110 9.73 -15.68 -4.34
C ALA A 110 11.00 -14.90 -3.94
N ARG A 111 10.96 -14.05 -2.89
CA ARG A 111 12.06 -13.19 -2.43
C ARG A 111 12.71 -12.37 -3.55
N SER A 112 11.89 -11.84 -4.45
CA SER A 112 12.37 -11.05 -5.60
C SER A 112 12.35 -9.55 -5.32
N LYS A 113 13.27 -8.81 -5.95
CA LYS A 113 13.29 -7.33 -5.92
C LYS A 113 11.98 -6.76 -6.48
N LYS A 114 11.36 -7.42 -7.45
CA LYS A 114 10.05 -7.02 -8.00
C LYS A 114 8.97 -6.94 -6.91
N GLY A 115 8.93 -7.91 -5.98
CA GLY A 115 7.97 -7.91 -4.88
C GLY A 115 8.22 -6.78 -3.90
N TRP A 116 9.50 -6.56 -3.57
CA TRP A 116 9.90 -5.42 -2.74
C TRP A 116 9.54 -4.07 -3.39
N ASN A 117 9.75 -3.91 -4.71
CA ASN A 117 9.38 -2.71 -5.45
C ASN A 117 7.87 -2.45 -5.39
N LEU A 118 7.03 -3.49 -5.46
CA LEU A 118 5.57 -3.32 -5.37
C LEU A 118 5.14 -2.81 -4.00
N VAL A 119 5.74 -3.33 -2.93
CA VAL A 119 5.51 -2.81 -1.57
C VAL A 119 6.01 -1.37 -1.45
N PHE A 120 7.18 -1.08 -2.00
CA PHE A 120 7.72 0.28 -2.02
C PHE A 120 6.79 1.27 -2.72
N TYR A 121 6.24 0.91 -3.89
CA TYR A 121 5.26 1.73 -4.60
C TYR A 121 3.96 1.89 -3.81
N GLY A 122 3.48 0.81 -3.17
CA GLY A 122 2.33 0.88 -2.25
C GLY A 122 2.57 1.87 -1.11
N SER A 123 3.75 1.86 -0.51
CA SER A 123 4.11 2.80 0.55
C SER A 123 4.23 4.25 0.07
N LEU A 124 4.76 4.50 -1.14
CA LEU A 124 4.76 5.84 -1.74
C LEU A 124 3.34 6.34 -2.01
N ILE A 125 2.47 5.46 -2.49
CA ILE A 125 1.06 5.78 -2.73
C ILE A 125 0.38 6.14 -1.40
N ASN A 126 0.61 5.39 -0.31
CA ASN A 126 0.13 5.74 1.04
C ASN A 126 0.67 7.09 1.55
N LEU A 127 1.93 7.42 1.26
CA LEU A 127 2.48 8.74 1.59
C LEU A 127 1.74 9.85 0.84
N LEU A 128 1.53 9.69 -0.47
CA LEU A 128 0.80 10.65 -1.30
C LEU A 128 -0.63 10.83 -0.80
N TYR A 129 -1.30 9.75 -0.44
CA TYR A 129 -2.63 9.82 0.13
C TYR A 129 -2.67 10.57 1.46
N SER A 130 -1.68 10.35 2.34
CA SER A 130 -1.57 11.11 3.59
C SER A 130 -1.49 12.62 3.33
N ILE A 131 -0.78 13.05 2.28
CA ILE A 131 -0.72 14.46 1.87
C ILE A 131 -2.08 14.93 1.36
N VAL A 132 -2.76 14.14 0.51
CA VAL A 132 -4.09 14.49 -0.01
C VAL A 132 -5.11 14.65 1.13
N THR A 133 -5.03 13.82 2.17
CA THR A 133 -5.97 13.88 3.30
C THR A 133 -5.90 15.18 4.11
N LEU A 134 -4.81 15.95 4.01
CA LEU A 134 -4.71 17.29 4.63
C LEU A 134 -5.71 18.29 4.07
N PHE A 135 -6.15 18.10 2.82
CA PHE A 135 -7.08 19.00 2.14
C PHE A 135 -8.54 18.59 2.34
N ILE A 136 -8.80 17.53 3.11
CA ILE A 136 -10.15 17.06 3.41
C ILE A 136 -10.61 17.75 4.69
N GLU A 137 -11.70 18.52 4.59
CA GLU A 137 -12.32 19.17 5.76
C GLU A 137 -12.64 18.13 6.86
N GLY A 138 -12.20 18.43 8.08
CA GLY A 138 -12.35 17.53 9.24
C GLY A 138 -11.10 16.67 9.55
N ASN A 139 -10.16 16.54 8.61
CA ASN A 139 -8.86 15.92 8.87
C ASN A 139 -7.85 16.98 9.31
N GLY A 140 -7.54 17.02 10.61
CA GLY A 140 -6.54 17.96 11.15
C GLY A 140 -5.09 17.55 10.81
N ILE A 141 -4.15 18.47 11.03
CA ILE A 141 -2.70 18.23 10.86
C ILE A 141 -2.20 17.02 11.68
N GLY A 142 -2.85 16.70 12.80
CA GLY A 142 -2.55 15.53 13.61
C GLY A 142 -2.66 14.22 12.83
N TYR A 143 -3.68 14.07 11.97
CA TYR A 143 -3.87 12.87 11.14
C TYR A 143 -2.69 12.68 10.18
N PHE A 144 -2.26 13.76 9.54
CA PHE A 144 -1.10 13.76 8.65
C PHE A 144 0.20 13.40 9.39
N ILE A 145 0.46 13.99 10.57
CA ILE A 145 1.66 13.68 11.35
C ILE A 145 1.68 12.19 11.73
N THR A 146 0.54 11.64 12.18
CA THR A 146 0.45 10.21 12.49
C THR A 146 0.67 9.34 11.25
N GLY A 147 0.10 9.71 10.11
CA GLY A 147 0.29 8.99 8.84
C GLY A 147 1.75 9.03 8.37
N LEU A 148 2.42 10.17 8.54
CA LEU A 148 3.83 10.34 8.20
C LEU A 148 4.73 9.48 9.08
N LEU A 149 4.46 9.42 10.39
CA LEU A 149 5.22 8.58 11.33
C LEU A 149 5.07 7.09 11.00
N VAL A 150 3.84 6.63 10.78
CA VAL A 150 3.57 5.23 10.38
C VAL A 150 4.28 4.90 9.07
N THR A 151 4.22 5.80 8.10
CA THR A 151 4.90 5.63 6.80
C THR A 151 6.42 5.62 6.95
N ALA A 152 6.99 6.49 7.78
CA ALA A 152 8.43 6.54 8.04
C ALA A 152 8.93 5.25 8.70
N VAL A 153 8.19 4.70 9.67
CA VAL A 153 8.50 3.39 10.27
C VAL A 153 8.37 2.28 9.22
N GLY A 154 7.34 2.32 8.38
CA GLY A 154 7.17 1.39 7.27
C GLY A 154 8.35 1.41 6.30
N PHE A 155 8.83 2.59 5.91
CA PHE A 155 10.03 2.73 5.09
C PHE A 155 11.28 2.25 5.80
N TRP A 156 11.45 2.56 7.08
CA TRP A 156 12.56 2.04 7.87
C TRP A 156 12.65 0.51 7.79
N ILE A 157 11.56 -0.20 8.08
CA ILE A 157 11.51 -1.67 7.99
C ILE A 157 11.81 -2.12 6.55
N LEU A 158 11.16 -1.50 5.56
CA LEU A 158 11.28 -1.88 4.16
C LEU A 158 12.71 -1.77 3.63
N PHE A 159 13.42 -0.69 3.95
CA PHE A 159 14.81 -0.49 3.53
C PHE A 159 15.78 -1.40 4.29
N GLN A 160 15.50 -1.73 5.55
CA GLN A 160 16.32 -2.68 6.32
C GLN A 160 16.28 -4.11 5.76
N ILE A 161 15.15 -4.53 5.19
CA ILE A 161 15.01 -5.87 4.58
C ILE A 161 15.36 -5.92 3.08
N ARG A 162 15.51 -4.75 2.43
CA ARG A 162 15.84 -4.63 0.99
C ARG A 162 17.03 -5.52 0.55
N PRO A 163 18.15 -5.59 1.28
CA PRO A 163 19.30 -6.40 0.86
C PRO A 163 18.96 -7.88 0.65
N ALA A 164 18.02 -8.43 1.43
CA ALA A 164 17.58 -9.82 1.30
C ALA A 164 16.90 -10.09 -0.05
N TYR A 165 16.07 -9.16 -0.54
CA TYR A 165 15.37 -9.27 -1.81
C TYR A 165 16.27 -9.01 -3.02
N VAL A 166 17.24 -8.11 -2.89
CA VAL A 166 18.23 -7.85 -3.95
C VAL A 166 19.18 -9.05 -4.11
N LYS A 167 19.74 -9.56 -3.01
CA LYS A 167 20.65 -10.72 -3.04
C LYS A 167 19.98 -11.97 -3.61
N ALA A 168 18.76 -12.28 -3.16
CA ALA A 168 18.03 -13.45 -3.64
C ALA A 168 17.68 -13.35 -5.14
N THR A 169 17.45 -12.15 -5.67
CA THR A 169 17.21 -11.95 -7.11
C THR A 169 18.48 -12.20 -7.93
N ALA A 170 19.64 -11.72 -7.45
CA ALA A 170 20.92 -11.92 -8.13
C ALA A 170 21.30 -13.40 -8.25
N VAL A 171 21.11 -14.18 -7.18
CA VAL A 171 21.36 -15.64 -7.18
C VAL A 171 20.48 -16.37 -8.20
N LYS A 172 19.18 -16.05 -8.24
CA LYS A 172 18.27 -16.66 -9.23
C LYS A 172 18.64 -16.32 -10.68
N ALA A 173 19.17 -15.12 -10.92
CA ALA A 173 19.60 -14.71 -12.25
C ALA A 173 20.84 -15.50 -12.72
N SER A 174 21.81 -15.74 -11.84
CA SER A 174 22.99 -16.57 -12.17
C SER A 174 22.62 -18.03 -12.43
N ASP A 175 21.71 -18.61 -11.63
CA ASP A 175 21.30 -20.01 -11.78
C ASP A 175 20.57 -20.25 -13.11
N ASN A 176 19.71 -19.31 -13.53
CA ASN A 176 19.00 -19.42 -14.80
C ASN A 176 19.94 -19.31 -16.00
N LYS A 177 20.97 -18.47 -15.91
CA LYS A 177 21.99 -18.34 -16.96
C LYS A 177 22.82 -19.62 -17.10
N ALA A 178 23.26 -20.21 -15.99
CA ALA A 178 23.99 -21.48 -16.02
C ALA A 178 23.17 -22.61 -16.69
N LYS A 179 21.86 -22.67 -16.43
CA LYS A 179 20.96 -23.66 -17.06
C LYS A 179 20.73 -23.41 -18.55
N SER A 180 20.67 -22.16 -19.00
CA SER A 180 20.55 -21.87 -20.43
C SER A 180 21.82 -22.25 -21.18
N ASP A 181 22.97 -21.99 -20.59
CA ASP A 181 24.27 -22.28 -21.18
C ASP A 181 24.50 -23.80 -21.28
N GLU A 182 24.09 -24.57 -20.26
CA GLU A 182 24.12 -26.05 -20.28
C GLU A 182 23.17 -26.64 -21.34
N LYS A 183 21.98 -26.04 -21.52
CA LYS A 183 21.02 -26.49 -22.53
C LYS A 183 21.52 -26.20 -23.94
N ALA A 184 22.16 -25.05 -24.15
CA ALA A 184 22.77 -24.69 -25.43
C ALA A 184 23.95 -25.61 -25.80
N ASP A 185 24.78 -26.02 -24.84
CA ASP A 185 25.86 -27.00 -25.09
C ASP A 185 25.32 -28.40 -25.43
N LYS A 186 24.16 -28.77 -24.88
CA LYS A 186 23.47 -30.04 -25.19
C LYS A 186 22.78 -30.05 -26.55
N GLU A 187 22.28 -28.91 -27.03
CA GLU A 187 21.65 -28.79 -28.36
C GLU A 187 22.70 -28.62 -29.49
N ALA A 188 23.96 -28.31 -29.15
CA ALA A 188 25.07 -28.16 -30.10
C ALA A 188 25.90 -29.45 -30.33
N LYS A 189 25.56 -30.55 -29.64
CA LYS A 189 26.18 -31.89 -29.78
C LYS A 189 25.20 -32.86 -30.42
#